data_AF-A0A2A2IWM1-F1
#
_entry.id   AF-A0A2A2IWM1-F1
#
_cell.length_a   1.000
_cell.length_b   1.000
_cell.length_c   1.000
_cell.angle_alpha   90.00
_cell.angle_beta   90.00
_cell.angle_gamma   90.00
#
_symmetry.space_group_name_H-M   'P 1'
#
loop_
_entity.id
_entity.type
_entity.pdbx_description
1 polymer ?
#
loop_
_entity_poly.entity_id
_entity_poly.type
_entity_poly.pdbx_seq_one_letter_code
_entity_poly.pdbx_strand_id
1 'polypeptide(L)'
;MSPILPISLAAVIAASVVLPAQAAQPDCLTNEIESELIDSRLALGAGLCHLDAMTSSPDQALAHAQYAYSWFVRAEQEQAGSAAEPLQLVRQRLQALERQGRAPALTAQNSH
;
A
#
# COMPACT_ATOMS: atom_id res chain seq x y z
N MET A 1 53.40 -30.29 -0.50
CA MET A 1 52.64 -29.89 -1.70
C MET A 1 51.17 -29.93 -1.31
N SER A 2 50.55 -28.77 -1.08
CA SER A 2 49.15 -28.67 -0.64
C SER A 2 48.30 -28.06 -1.77
N PRO A 3 47.11 -28.61 -2.07
CA PRO A 3 46.23 -28.03 -3.08
C PRO A 3 45.49 -26.80 -2.50
N ILE A 4 45.48 -25.72 -3.27
CA ILE A 4 44.66 -24.53 -3.02
C ILE A 4 43.26 -24.84 -3.58
N LEU A 5 42.27 -24.98 -2.70
CA LEU A 5 40.85 -25.05 -3.08
C LEU A 5 40.33 -23.64 -3.40
N PRO A 6 39.58 -23.45 -4.51
CA PRO A 6 38.98 -22.17 -4.82
C PRO A 6 37.71 -22.00 -3.98
N ILE A 7 37.70 -21.02 -3.07
CA ILE A 7 36.51 -20.65 -2.32
C ILE A 7 35.64 -19.79 -3.23
N SER A 8 34.67 -20.41 -3.89
CA SER A 8 33.50 -19.72 -4.43
C SER A 8 32.63 -19.26 -3.25
N LEU A 9 32.70 -17.97 -2.90
CA LEU A 9 31.72 -17.35 -2.01
C LEU A 9 30.85 -16.39 -2.81
N ALA A 10 29.73 -16.91 -3.30
CA ALA A 10 28.62 -16.12 -3.78
C ALA A 10 28.02 -15.35 -2.58
N ALA A 11 28.38 -14.08 -2.43
CA ALA A 11 27.74 -13.20 -1.47
C ALA A 11 26.41 -12.71 -2.07
N VAL A 12 25.34 -13.47 -1.81
CA VAL A 12 23.97 -13.00 -1.99
C VAL A 12 23.76 -11.86 -0.99
N ILE A 13 23.74 -10.62 -1.48
CA ILE A 13 23.37 -9.46 -0.68
C ILE A 13 21.86 -9.57 -0.43
N ALA A 14 21.49 -10.17 0.69
CA ALA A 14 20.14 -10.10 1.21
C ALA A 14 19.89 -8.63 1.61
N ALA A 15 19.22 -7.89 0.72
CA ALA A 15 18.75 -6.54 1.00
C ALA A 15 17.84 -6.62 2.23
N SER A 16 18.38 -6.19 3.38
CA SER A 16 17.63 -6.05 4.62
C SER A 16 16.70 -4.85 4.43
N VAL A 17 15.44 -5.13 4.09
CA VAL A 17 14.40 -4.12 4.03
C VAL A 17 14.11 -3.73 5.48
N VAL A 18 14.76 -2.66 5.94
CA VAL A 18 14.39 -2.01 7.20
C VAL A 18 13.06 -1.34 6.93
N LEU A 19 11.95 -2.02 7.23
CA LEU A 19 10.67 -1.35 7.36
C LEU A 19 10.78 -0.44 8.59
N PRO A 20 10.64 0.89 8.46
CA PRO A 20 10.58 1.75 9.62
C PRO A 20 9.35 1.36 10.42
N ALA A 21 9.53 1.04 11.71
CA ALA A 21 8.42 0.88 12.65
C ALA A 21 7.62 2.19 12.65
N GLN A 22 6.45 2.17 12.02
CA GLN A 22 5.63 3.36 11.84
C GLN A 22 4.99 3.73 13.19
N ALA A 23 5.14 5.00 13.56
CA ALA A 23 4.57 5.57 14.78
C ALA A 23 3.06 5.31 14.83
N ALA A 24 2.55 5.00 16.02
CA ALA A 24 1.15 4.67 16.28
C ALA A 24 0.17 5.62 15.58
N GLN A 25 -0.36 5.18 14.46
CA GLN A 25 -1.46 5.79 13.73
C GLN A 25 -2.76 5.23 14.29
N PRO A 26 -3.93 5.84 14.02
CA PRO A 26 -5.19 5.11 14.19
C PRO A 26 -5.00 3.74 13.52
N ASP A 27 -5.28 2.65 14.25
CA ASP A 27 -5.08 1.26 13.81
C ASP A 27 -6.03 0.94 12.64
N CYS A 28 -5.83 1.59 11.50
CA CYS A 28 -6.55 1.32 10.28
C CYS A 28 -6.09 -0.05 9.79
N LEU A 29 -7.07 -0.90 9.49
CA LEU A 29 -6.83 -2.24 9.01
C LEU A 29 -6.00 -2.18 7.72
N THR A 30 -4.84 -2.81 7.75
CA THR A 30 -4.02 -3.06 6.56
C THR A 30 -4.56 -4.30 5.83
N ASN A 31 -4.00 -4.59 4.65
CA ASN A 31 -4.46 -5.67 3.77
C ASN A 31 -4.12 -7.09 4.26
N GLU A 32 -3.87 -7.29 5.55
CA GLU A 32 -3.44 -8.57 6.16
C GLU A 32 -4.63 -9.49 6.53
N ILE A 33 -5.84 -9.13 6.10
CA ILE A 33 -7.07 -9.89 6.36
C ILE A 33 -7.31 -10.89 5.22
N GLU A 34 -7.69 -12.11 5.58
CA GLU A 34 -8.11 -13.14 4.62
C GLU A 34 -9.26 -12.63 3.74
N SER A 35 -9.14 -12.79 2.42
CA SER A 35 -10.05 -12.19 1.43
C SER A 35 -11.51 -12.62 1.59
N GLU A 36 -11.73 -13.82 2.11
CA GLU A 36 -13.05 -14.40 2.40
C GLU A 36 -13.76 -13.75 3.60
N LEU A 37 -13.02 -13.06 4.46
CA LEU A 37 -13.55 -12.31 5.60
C LEU A 37 -13.84 -10.85 5.26
N ILE A 38 -13.49 -10.40 4.05
CA ILE A 38 -13.65 -9.02 3.62
C ILE A 38 -14.99 -8.85 2.91
N ASP A 39 -15.96 -8.28 3.62
CA ASP A 39 -17.19 -7.78 3.01
C ASP A 39 -17.07 -6.32 2.53
N SER A 40 -18.08 -5.87 1.79
CA SER A 40 -18.13 -4.52 1.21
C SER A 40 -18.10 -3.40 2.26
N ARG A 41 -18.66 -3.62 3.46
CA ARG A 41 -18.70 -2.61 4.53
C ARG A 41 -17.35 -2.51 5.24
N LEU A 42 -16.71 -3.64 5.50
CA LEU A 42 -15.37 -3.69 6.08
C LEU A 42 -14.37 -3.00 5.15
N ALA A 43 -14.41 -3.33 3.86
CA ALA A 43 -13.57 -2.71 2.85
C ALA A 43 -13.81 -1.18 2.77
N LEU A 44 -15.07 -0.74 2.77
CA LEU A 44 -15.39 0.69 2.78
C LEU A 44 -14.87 1.38 4.05
N GLY A 45 -15.10 0.79 5.22
CA GLY A 45 -14.68 1.34 6.51
C GLY A 45 -13.16 1.46 6.64
N ALA A 46 -12.43 0.43 6.24
CA ALA A 46 -10.96 0.44 6.21
C ALA A 46 -10.43 1.50 5.25
N GLY A 47 -11.03 1.61 4.04
CA GLY A 47 -10.68 2.65 3.07
C GLY A 47 -10.89 4.07 3.61
N LEU A 48 -12.01 4.33 4.29
CA LEU A 48 -12.31 5.61 4.91
C LEU A 48 -11.34 5.95 6.05
N CYS A 49 -10.96 4.96 6.87
CA CYS A 49 -9.96 5.13 7.93
C CYS A 49 -8.62 5.62 7.35
N HIS A 50 -8.13 4.94 6.31
CA HIS A 50 -6.88 5.34 5.67
C HIS A 50 -7.01 6.72 4.97
N LEU A 51 -8.15 7.02 4.35
CA LEU A 51 -8.39 8.33 3.75
C LEU A 51 -8.30 9.48 4.78
N ASP A 52 -8.86 9.30 5.97
CA ASP A 52 -8.75 10.26 7.07
C ASP A 52 -7.30 10.38 7.57
N ALA A 53 -6.63 9.24 7.79
CA ALA A 53 -5.26 9.18 8.30
C ALA A 53 -4.23 9.84 7.37
N MET A 54 -4.50 9.96 6.06
CA MET A 54 -3.67 10.73 5.14
C MET A 54 -3.48 12.19 5.57
N THR A 55 -4.50 12.79 6.21
CA THR A 55 -4.46 14.19 6.66
C THR A 55 -3.74 14.33 8.00
N SER A 56 -3.93 13.36 8.89
CA SER A 56 -3.34 13.31 10.22
C SER A 56 -1.89 12.84 10.23
N SER A 57 -1.41 12.22 9.15
CA SER A 57 -0.04 11.70 9.01
C SER A 57 0.55 12.04 7.64
N PRO A 58 0.93 13.31 7.40
CA PRO A 58 1.40 13.77 6.10
C PRO A 58 2.63 13.01 5.60
N ASP A 59 3.53 12.59 6.49
CA ASP A 59 4.74 11.83 6.15
C ASP A 59 4.41 10.41 5.64
N GLN A 60 3.27 9.86 6.05
CA GLN A 60 2.78 8.55 5.64
C GLN A 60 1.60 8.65 4.65
N ALA A 61 1.34 9.84 4.11
CA ALA A 61 0.21 10.09 3.23
C ALA A 61 0.21 9.21 1.97
N LEU A 62 1.38 8.84 1.45
CA LEU A 62 1.48 7.87 0.35
C LEU A 62 0.98 6.48 0.75
N ALA A 63 1.47 5.96 1.88
CA ALA A 63 1.11 4.62 2.35
C ALA A 63 -0.40 4.54 2.63
N HIS A 64 -0.96 5.53 3.31
CA HIS A 64 -2.41 5.59 3.52
C HIS A 64 -3.20 5.73 2.22
N ALA A 65 -2.74 6.54 1.27
CA ALA A 65 -3.42 6.65 -0.02
C ALA A 65 -3.42 5.31 -0.78
N GLN A 66 -2.34 4.54 -0.69
CA GLN A 66 -2.25 3.21 -1.30
C GLN A 66 -3.18 2.20 -0.63
N TYR A 67 -3.22 2.16 0.70
CA TYR A 67 -4.15 1.31 1.44
C TYR A 67 -5.62 1.69 1.19
N ALA A 68 -5.94 2.99 1.23
CA ALA A 68 -7.28 3.47 0.92
C ALA A 68 -7.71 3.06 -0.49
N TYR A 69 -6.79 3.14 -1.46
CA TYR A 69 -7.06 2.72 -2.83
C TYR A 69 -7.40 1.23 -2.93
N SER A 70 -6.58 0.35 -2.33
CA SER A 70 -6.83 -1.09 -2.37
C SER A 70 -8.15 -1.47 -1.73
N TRP A 71 -8.49 -0.83 -0.61
CA TRP A 71 -9.74 -1.07 0.09
C TRP A 71 -10.97 -0.59 -0.69
N PHE A 72 -10.93 0.58 -1.33
CA PHE A 72 -12.05 1.03 -2.14
C PHE A 72 -12.22 0.22 -3.44
N VAL A 73 -11.12 -0.24 -4.05
CA VAL A 73 -11.21 -1.20 -5.17
C VAL A 73 -11.92 -2.47 -4.73
N ARG A 74 -11.57 -3.00 -3.54
CA ARG A 74 -12.21 -4.19 -2.97
C ARG A 74 -13.71 -3.94 -2.69
N ALA A 75 -14.06 -2.79 -2.11
CA ALA A 75 -15.46 -2.44 -1.85
C ALA A 75 -16.31 -2.32 -3.14
N GLU A 76 -15.73 -1.80 -4.23
CA GLU A 76 -16.40 -1.75 -5.54
C GLU A 76 -16.58 -3.15 -6.16
N GLN A 77 -15.60 -4.05 -5.99
CA GLN A 77 -15.71 -5.45 -6.44
C GLN A 77 -16.86 -6.19 -5.74
N GLU A 78 -17.08 -5.90 -4.45
CA GLU A 78 -18.17 -6.45 -3.64
C GLU A 78 -19.50 -5.68 -3.82
N GLN A 79 -19.59 -4.80 -4.84
CA GLN A 79 -20.80 -4.04 -5.23
C GLN A 79 -21.39 -3.14 -4.15
N ALA A 80 -20.55 -2.50 -3.32
CA ALA A 80 -21.02 -1.59 -2.27
C ALA A 80 -21.80 -0.36 -2.79
N GLY A 81 -21.54 0.07 -4.04
CA GLY A 81 -22.10 1.29 -4.65
C GLY A 81 -21.67 2.61 -3.99
N SER A 82 -21.03 2.55 -2.82
CA SER A 82 -20.64 3.69 -2.00
C SER A 82 -19.12 3.97 -1.99
N ALA A 83 -18.31 3.19 -2.72
CA ALA A 83 -16.86 3.36 -2.75
C ALA A 83 -16.36 4.07 -4.02
N ALA A 84 -17.19 4.24 -5.06
CA ALA A 84 -16.82 4.91 -6.31
C ALA A 84 -16.29 6.34 -6.12
N GLU A 85 -16.99 7.17 -5.35
CA GLU A 85 -16.57 8.55 -5.09
C GLU A 85 -15.28 8.61 -4.22
N PRO A 86 -15.19 7.90 -3.08
CA PRO A 86 -13.95 7.80 -2.32
C PRO A 86 -12.76 7.26 -3.13
N LEU A 87 -12.99 6.26 -4.00
CA LEU A 87 -11.97 5.70 -4.89
C LEU A 87 -11.42 6.77 -5.85
N GLN A 88 -12.31 7.57 -6.44
CA GLN A 88 -11.92 8.64 -7.33
C GLN A 88 -11.12 9.74 -6.59
N LEU A 89 -11.54 10.09 -5.37
CA LEU A 89 -10.79 11.04 -4.53
C LEU A 89 -9.38 10.52 -4.23
N VAL A 90 -9.24 9.25 -3.83
CA VAL A 90 -7.91 8.66 -3.54
C VAL A 90 -7.03 8.63 -4.79
N ARG A 91 -7.57 8.31 -5.97
CA ARG A 91 -6.82 8.40 -7.25
C ARG A 91 -6.25 9.79 -7.48
N GLN A 92 -7.06 10.83 -7.27
CA GLN A 92 -6.62 12.22 -7.43
C GLN A 92 -5.51 12.58 -6.43
N ARG A 93 -5.60 12.10 -5.18
CA ARG A 93 -4.57 12.33 -4.16
C ARG A 93 -3.27 11.62 -4.50
N LEU A 94 -3.31 10.38 -4.97
CA LEU A 94 -2.12 9.66 -5.42
C LEU A 94 -1.43 10.38 -6.59
N GLN A 95 -2.19 10.85 -7.59
CA GLN A 95 -1.66 11.67 -8.69
C GLN A 95 -1.07 13.00 -8.21
N ALA A 96 -1.61 13.59 -7.15
CA ALA A 96 -1.05 14.80 -6.56
C ALA A 96 0.28 14.51 -5.84
N LEU A 97 0.37 13.40 -5.10
CA LEU A 97 1.61 12.96 -4.45
C LEU A 97 2.69 12.62 -5.47
N GLU A 98 2.32 11.96 -6.57
CA GLU A 98 3.23 11.68 -7.69
C GLU A 98 3.82 12.95 -8.29
N ARG A 99 2.97 13.95 -8.60
CA ARG A 99 3.43 15.25 -9.11
C ARG A 99 4.33 16.01 -8.14
N GLN A 100 4.21 15.74 -6.84
CA GLN A 100 5.08 16.30 -5.80
C GLN A 100 6.40 15.53 -5.65
N GLY A 101 6.63 14.46 -6.42
CA GLY A 101 7.78 13.56 -6.26
C GLY A 101 7.70 12.70 -4.99
N ARG A 102 6.51 12.59 -4.39
CA ARG A 102 6.24 11.87 -3.15
C ARG A 102 5.55 10.52 -3.38
N ALA A 103 5.37 10.12 -4.64
CA ALA A 103 4.90 8.81 -5.04
C ALA A 103 5.61 8.38 -6.33
N PRO A 104 5.89 7.08 -6.53
CA PRO A 104 6.28 6.58 -7.85
C PRO A 104 5.13 6.80 -8.84
N ALA A 105 5.46 6.93 -10.13
CA ALA A 105 4.46 7.21 -11.14
C ALA A 105 3.35 6.16 -11.15
N LEU A 106 2.08 6.57 -11.14
CA LEU A 106 0.93 5.68 -11.33
C LEU A 106 0.83 5.26 -12.81
N THR A 107 1.95 4.87 -13.43
CA THR A 107 1.96 4.20 -14.72
C THR A 107 1.38 2.80 -14.53
N ALA A 108 0.08 2.71 -14.80
CA ALA A 108 -0.68 1.53 -15.22
C ALA A 108 -0.04 0.17 -14.87
N GLN A 109 -0.44 -0.42 -13.73
CA GLN A 109 -0.38 -1.87 -13.53
C GLN A 109 -1.42 -2.61 -14.40
N ASN A 110 -1.57 -2.18 -15.66
CA ASN A 110 -2.29 -2.91 -16.71
C ASN A 110 -1.25 -3.28 -17.76
N SER A 111 -0.45 -4.31 -17.49
CA SER A 111 0.32 -5.01 -18.51
C SER A 111 0.63 -6.43 -18.02
N HIS A 112 -0.20 -7.35 -18.49
CA HIS A 112 -0.04 -8.81 -18.61
C HIS A 112 -0.07 -9.68 -17.35
#